data_AF-A0A973P8R8-F1
#
_entry.id   AF-A0A973P8R8-F1
#
_cell.length_a   1.000
_cell.length_b   1.000
_cell.length_c   1.000
_cell.angle_alpha   90.00
_cell.angle_beta   90.00
_cell.angle_gamma   90.00
#
_symmetry.space_group_name_H-M   'P 1'
#
loop_
_entity.id
_entity.type
_entity.pdbx_description
1 polymer ?
#
loop_
_entity_poly.entity_id
_entity_poly.type
_entity_poly.pdbx_seq_one_letter_code
_entity_poly.pdbx_strand_id
1 'polypeptide(L)'
;MTIDLALEAARWAPSVHNTQPWTFGVKDEEISLHADTDRKLALSDPDGRELLISCGAALFNLRVGLRQAGREPVVSVLPDPDRPSLLATVRLGAEVEPDEHTKLLAAEIDGRRTHRGGFTDVPVPERLVGQWEREAAAEGAAFTPVENPAAVRALGALTEAAQAVQGQDRPFTLEIIRWARPPGSSRTDGVPADSYPRRPGGGFAQRDYAHLHPWGTDVEQGTSTGVVALLSTREDSREAWLAAG
;
A
#
# COMPACT_ATOMS: atom_id res chain seq x y z
N MET A 1 -24.07 -9.17 2.51
CA MET A 1 -24.04 -8.07 1.52
C MET A 1 -23.13 -6.92 1.98
N THR A 2 -23.43 -6.22 3.08
CA THR A 2 -22.58 -5.11 3.57
C THR A 2 -21.16 -5.54 3.94
N ILE A 3 -21.02 -6.62 4.72
CA ILE A 3 -19.70 -7.15 5.12
C ILE A 3 -18.91 -7.65 3.91
N ASP A 4 -19.57 -8.33 2.96
CA ASP A 4 -18.91 -8.86 1.76
C ASP A 4 -18.32 -7.76 0.89
N LEU A 5 -19.04 -6.64 0.71
CA LEU A 5 -18.54 -5.47 -0.02
C LEU A 5 -17.31 -4.85 0.67
N ALA A 6 -17.34 -4.77 2.00
CA ALA A 6 -16.21 -4.26 2.77
C ALA A 6 -14.97 -5.15 2.69
N LEU A 7 -15.16 -6.47 2.76
CA LEU A 7 -14.06 -7.43 2.61
C LEU A 7 -13.48 -7.46 1.20
N GLU A 8 -14.33 -7.34 0.17
CA GLU A 8 -13.87 -7.22 -1.21
C GLU A 8 -13.08 -5.93 -1.42
N ALA A 9 -13.54 -4.80 -0.88
CA ALA A 9 -12.79 -3.55 -0.92
C ALA A 9 -11.41 -3.69 -0.25
N ALA A 10 -11.36 -4.29 0.95
CA ALA A 10 -10.14 -4.53 1.69
C ALA A 10 -9.13 -5.40 0.93
N ARG A 11 -9.61 -6.41 0.19
CA ARG A 11 -8.77 -7.30 -0.65
C ARG A 11 -7.98 -6.53 -1.72
N TRP A 12 -8.50 -5.43 -2.24
CA TRP A 12 -7.85 -4.60 -3.26
C TRP A 12 -6.78 -3.65 -2.73
N ALA A 13 -6.59 -3.59 -1.41
CA ALA A 13 -5.58 -2.75 -0.80
C ALA A 13 -4.16 -3.11 -1.30
N PRO A 14 -3.29 -2.10 -1.53
CA PRO A 14 -1.90 -2.37 -1.81
C PRO A 14 -1.21 -2.96 -0.56
N SER A 15 -0.20 -3.81 -0.79
CA SER A 15 0.65 -4.31 0.29
C SER A 15 2.09 -4.44 -0.19
N VAL A 16 3.03 -4.50 0.76
CA VAL A 16 4.44 -4.80 0.45
C VAL A 16 4.52 -6.06 -0.38
N HIS A 17 5.18 -5.97 -1.53
CA HIS A 17 5.34 -7.06 -2.51
C HIS A 17 4.03 -7.78 -2.90
N ASN A 18 2.87 -7.14 -2.70
CA ASN A 18 1.56 -7.79 -2.81
C ASN A 18 1.46 -9.08 -1.96
N THR A 19 2.08 -9.10 -0.77
CA THR A 19 1.99 -10.19 0.22
C THR A 19 0.58 -10.40 0.77
N GLN A 20 -0.29 -9.39 0.80
CA GLN A 20 -1.62 -9.41 1.41
C GLN A 20 -1.60 -9.96 2.84
N PRO A 21 -0.84 -9.33 3.78
CA PRO A 21 -0.49 -9.94 5.06
C PRO A 21 -1.57 -9.75 6.13
N TRP A 22 -2.83 -9.94 5.75
CA TRP A 22 -3.98 -9.76 6.62
C TRP A 22 -4.91 -10.98 6.58
N THR A 23 -5.59 -11.21 7.69
CA THR A 23 -6.75 -12.11 7.75
C THR A 23 -7.93 -11.40 8.39
N PHE A 24 -9.14 -11.80 7.99
CA PHE A 24 -10.38 -11.24 8.52
C PHE A 24 -11.18 -12.32 9.23
N GLY A 25 -11.63 -12.03 10.44
CA GLY A 25 -12.64 -12.82 11.15
C GLY A 25 -13.95 -12.05 11.18
N VAL A 26 -15.06 -12.71 10.86
CA VAL A 26 -16.40 -12.12 10.96
C VAL A 26 -17.17 -12.83 12.04
N LYS A 27 -17.72 -12.07 12.98
CA LYS A 27 -18.65 -12.58 13.99
C LYS A 27 -19.74 -11.55 14.22
N ASP A 28 -20.99 -11.96 14.05
CA ASP A 28 -22.16 -11.08 14.15
C ASP A 28 -22.01 -9.85 13.23
N GLU A 29 -22.07 -8.63 13.78
CA GLU A 29 -21.87 -7.37 13.06
C GLU A 29 -20.47 -6.76 13.29
N GLU A 30 -19.48 -7.60 13.57
CA GLU A 30 -18.09 -7.19 13.82
C GLU A 30 -17.11 -7.93 12.91
N ILE A 31 -16.24 -7.15 12.27
CA ILE A 31 -15.10 -7.64 11.50
C ILE A 31 -13.84 -7.41 12.34
N SER A 32 -13.03 -8.45 12.51
CA SER A 32 -11.70 -8.36 13.12
C SER A 32 -10.64 -8.47 12.04
N LEU A 33 -9.71 -7.52 12.01
CA LEU A 33 -8.55 -7.50 11.13
C LEU A 33 -7.33 -7.98 11.92
N HIS A 34 -6.65 -9.00 11.41
CA HIS A 34 -5.45 -9.56 12.02
C HIS A 34 -4.25 -9.50 11.09
N ALA A 35 -3.06 -9.28 11.65
CA ALA A 35 -1.79 -9.51 10.97
C ALA A 35 -1.61 -11.01 10.67
N ASP A 36 -1.38 -11.35 9.41
CA ASP A 36 -0.90 -12.68 9.02
C ASP A 36 0.63 -12.72 9.18
N THR A 37 1.10 -13.20 10.33
CA THR A 37 2.53 -13.25 10.64
C THR A 37 3.29 -14.26 9.79
N ASP A 38 2.62 -15.23 9.16
CA ASP A 38 3.26 -16.19 8.27
C ASP A 38 3.67 -15.53 6.94
N ARG A 39 3.10 -14.35 6.64
CA ARG A 39 3.42 -13.51 5.50
C ARG A 39 4.41 -12.38 5.81
N LYS A 40 4.93 -12.32 7.04
CA LYS A 40 5.96 -11.35 7.44
C LYS A 40 7.26 -11.59 6.66
N LEU A 41 7.88 -10.50 6.20
CA LEU A 41 9.18 -10.55 5.51
C LEU A 41 10.29 -10.53 6.55
N ALA A 42 11.03 -11.63 6.68
CA ALA A 42 12.03 -11.78 7.72
C ALA A 42 13.28 -10.91 7.47
N LEU A 43 13.59 -10.59 6.21
CA LEU A 43 14.79 -9.85 5.84
C LEU A 43 14.46 -8.41 5.44
N SER A 44 13.38 -8.23 4.67
CA SER A 44 12.99 -6.93 4.13
C SER A 44 12.14 -6.09 5.09
N ASP A 45 11.43 -6.73 6.03
CA ASP A 45 10.59 -6.07 7.03
C ASP A 45 10.64 -6.79 8.40
N PRO A 46 11.85 -6.90 9.00
CA PRO A 46 12.07 -7.71 10.20
C PRO A 46 11.25 -7.25 11.41
N ASP A 47 10.86 -5.97 11.46
CA ASP A 47 10.03 -5.41 12.53
C ASP A 47 8.52 -5.51 12.23
N GLY A 48 8.14 -5.79 10.98
CA GLY A 48 6.73 -5.87 10.56
C GLY A 48 6.09 -4.50 10.30
N ARG A 49 6.89 -3.48 10.03
CA ARG A 49 6.44 -2.12 9.74
C ARG A 49 5.69 -2.05 8.41
N GLU A 50 6.28 -2.55 7.33
CA GLU A 50 5.61 -2.59 6.02
C GLU A 50 4.39 -3.53 6.03
N LEU A 51 4.41 -4.58 6.86
CA LEU A 51 3.25 -5.44 7.12
C LEU A 51 2.10 -4.65 7.74
N LEU A 52 2.34 -3.89 8.81
CA LEU A 52 1.28 -3.11 9.46
C LEU A 52 0.78 -1.98 8.56
N ILE A 53 1.65 -1.29 7.82
CA ILE A 53 1.24 -0.31 6.80
C ILE A 53 0.32 -0.98 5.77
N SER A 54 0.66 -2.19 5.32
CA SER A 54 -0.21 -2.93 4.39
C SER A 54 -1.60 -3.21 5.00
N CYS A 55 -1.65 -3.57 6.28
CA CYS A 55 -2.92 -3.78 6.99
C CYS A 55 -3.70 -2.49 7.23
N GLY A 56 -3.02 -1.36 7.43
CA GLY A 56 -3.64 -0.02 7.48
C GLY A 56 -4.39 0.29 6.19
N ALA A 57 -3.75 0.07 5.04
CA ALA A 57 -4.37 0.27 3.74
C ALA A 57 -5.60 -0.64 3.55
N ALA A 58 -5.53 -1.90 4.01
CA ALA A 58 -6.67 -2.81 4.01
C ALA A 58 -7.81 -2.33 4.91
N LEU A 59 -7.49 -1.79 6.09
CA LEU A 59 -8.46 -1.21 7.01
C LEU A 59 -9.13 0.04 6.42
N PHE A 60 -8.37 0.90 5.74
CA PHE A 60 -8.91 2.07 5.04
C PHE A 60 -9.93 1.65 3.98
N ASN A 61 -9.55 0.74 3.08
CA ASN A 61 -10.47 0.22 2.05
C ASN A 61 -11.70 -0.46 2.66
N LEU A 62 -11.54 -1.21 3.76
CA LEU A 62 -12.65 -1.82 4.49
C LEU A 62 -13.64 -0.76 4.98
N ARG A 63 -13.15 0.34 5.56
CA ARG A 63 -13.99 1.47 6.02
C ARG A 63 -14.73 2.12 4.86
N VAL A 64 -14.07 2.32 3.71
CA VAL A 64 -14.71 2.84 2.49
C VAL A 64 -15.81 1.89 2.02
N GLY A 65 -15.57 0.58 1.98
CA GLY A 65 -16.56 -0.41 1.57
C GLY A 65 -17.79 -0.46 2.49
N LEU A 66 -17.61 -0.31 3.81
CA LEU A 66 -18.72 -0.21 4.76
C LEU A 66 -19.55 1.06 4.55
N ARG A 67 -18.88 2.22 4.39
CA ARG A 67 -19.58 3.49 4.12
C ARG A 67 -20.33 3.45 2.81
N GLN A 68 -19.73 2.90 1.75
CA GLN A 68 -20.38 2.70 0.45
C GLN A 68 -21.61 1.79 0.56
N ALA A 69 -21.58 0.81 1.47
CA ALA A 69 -22.72 -0.06 1.76
C ALA A 69 -23.72 0.55 2.76
N GLY A 70 -23.59 1.84 3.09
CA GLY A 70 -24.53 2.61 3.90
C GLY A 70 -24.36 2.48 5.41
N ARG A 71 -23.19 2.08 5.90
CA ARG A 71 -22.92 1.91 7.34
C ARG A 71 -21.67 2.68 7.77
N GLU A 72 -21.78 3.48 8.83
CA GLU A 72 -20.62 4.16 9.41
C GLU A 72 -19.78 3.16 10.24
N PRO A 73 -18.50 2.93 9.90
CA PRO A 73 -17.66 1.98 10.63
C PRO A 73 -17.26 2.52 12.01
N VAL A 74 -17.50 1.73 13.07
CA VAL A 74 -16.97 2.00 14.41
C VAL A 74 -15.70 1.18 14.59
N VAL A 75 -14.54 1.84 14.50
CA VAL A 75 -13.22 1.20 14.46
C VAL A 75 -12.53 1.32 15.83
N SER A 76 -12.00 0.21 16.33
CA SER A 76 -11.06 0.18 17.46
C SER A 76 -9.74 -0.41 16.99
N VAL A 77 -8.68 0.39 17.00
CA VAL A 77 -7.33 0.00 16.56
C VAL A 77 -6.55 -0.55 17.75
N LEU A 78 -5.84 -1.66 17.54
CA LEU A 78 -5.07 -2.40 18.53
C LEU A 78 -5.85 -2.58 19.85
N PRO A 79 -7.07 -3.15 19.79
CA PRO A 79 -8.02 -3.13 20.90
C PRO A 79 -7.59 -4.00 22.09
N ASP A 80 -6.59 -4.87 21.92
CA ASP A 80 -6.20 -5.86 22.91
C ASP A 80 -4.67 -6.06 22.91
N PRO A 81 -3.96 -5.57 23.94
CA PRO A 81 -2.51 -5.69 24.02
C PRO A 81 -2.02 -7.14 24.19
N ASP A 82 -2.87 -8.05 24.68
CA ASP A 82 -2.55 -9.47 24.85
C ASP A 82 -2.74 -10.26 23.54
N ARG A 83 -3.35 -9.64 22.51
CA ARG A 83 -3.51 -10.21 21.17
C ARG A 83 -2.85 -9.30 20.12
N PRO A 84 -1.51 -9.28 20.02
CA PRO A 84 -0.79 -8.34 19.18
C PRO A 84 -1.07 -8.49 17.68
N SER A 85 -1.50 -9.67 17.22
CA SER A 85 -1.95 -9.85 15.84
C SER A 85 -3.33 -9.27 15.56
N LEU A 86 -4.17 -8.99 16.56
CA LEU A 86 -5.46 -8.32 16.38
C LEU A 86 -5.23 -6.81 16.19
N LEU A 87 -5.26 -6.37 14.94
CA LEU A 87 -4.89 -4.99 14.56
C LEU A 87 -6.06 -4.03 14.68
N ALA A 88 -7.27 -4.47 14.38
CA ALA A 88 -8.47 -3.67 14.55
C ALA A 88 -9.72 -4.54 14.70
N THR A 89 -10.73 -4.00 15.37
CA THR A 89 -12.12 -4.45 15.23
C THR A 89 -12.94 -3.34 14.59
N VAL A 90 -13.88 -3.72 13.72
CA VAL A 90 -14.74 -2.82 12.98
C VAL A 90 -16.17 -3.30 13.13
N ARG A 91 -16.96 -2.56 13.90
CA ARG A 91 -18.39 -2.82 14.08
C ARG A 91 -19.20 -2.00 13.09
N LEU A 92 -20.29 -2.56 12.60
CA LEU A 92 -21.24 -1.82 11.79
C LEU A 92 -21.99 -0.82 12.68
N GLY A 93 -21.75 0.47 12.48
CA GLY A 93 -22.42 1.55 13.19
C GLY A 93 -23.78 1.91 12.60
N ALA A 94 -24.13 3.19 12.72
CA ALA A 94 -25.40 3.73 12.23
C ALA A 94 -25.52 3.59 10.69
N GLU A 95 -26.76 3.56 10.21
CA GLU A 95 -27.05 3.73 8.79
C GLU A 95 -26.75 5.17 8.38
N VAL A 96 -26.04 5.32 7.26
CA VAL A 96 -25.65 6.61 6.69
C VAL A 96 -25.74 6.51 5.18
N GLU A 97 -26.17 7.59 4.52
CA GLU A 97 -26.07 7.66 3.06
C GLU A 97 -24.61 7.95 2.67
N PRO A 98 -24.01 7.17 1.74
CA PRO A 98 -22.66 7.45 1.28
C PRO A 98 -22.60 8.85 0.65
N ASP A 99 -21.64 9.67 1.08
CA ASP A 99 -21.38 10.96 0.45
C ASP A 99 -20.67 10.79 -0.91
N GLU A 100 -20.61 11.86 -1.69
CA GLU A 100 -19.97 11.82 -3.01
C GLU A 100 -18.48 11.47 -2.94
N HIS A 101 -17.80 11.86 -1.86
CA HIS A 101 -16.39 11.53 -1.67
C HIS A 101 -16.20 10.01 -1.48
N THR A 102 -17.01 9.37 -0.64
CA THR A 102 -17.01 7.92 -0.43
C THR A 102 -17.30 7.18 -1.73
N LYS A 103 -18.28 7.62 -2.52
CA LYS A 103 -18.61 7.00 -3.80
C LYS A 103 -17.45 7.07 -4.80
N LEU A 104 -16.77 8.22 -4.87
CA LEU A 104 -15.61 8.41 -5.72
C LEU A 104 -14.45 7.51 -5.29
N LEU A 105 -14.15 7.43 -3.99
CA LEU A 105 -13.11 6.52 -3.49
C LEU A 105 -13.44 5.06 -3.78
N ALA A 106 -14.67 4.63 -3.49
CA ALA A 106 -15.11 3.25 -3.70
C ALA A 106 -15.02 2.84 -5.18
N ALA A 107 -15.31 3.74 -6.11
CA ALA A 107 -15.22 3.50 -7.54
C ALA A 107 -13.78 3.29 -8.04
N GLU A 108 -12.77 3.77 -7.31
CA GLU A 108 -11.36 3.67 -7.72
C GLU A 108 -10.62 2.48 -7.08
N ILE A 109 -11.23 1.81 -6.08
CA ILE A 109 -10.58 0.70 -5.36
C ILE A 109 -10.16 -0.43 -6.30
N ASP A 110 -11.06 -0.86 -7.20
CA ASP A 110 -10.80 -1.97 -8.12
C ASP A 110 -9.92 -1.57 -9.31
N GLY A 111 -9.82 -0.27 -9.62
CA GLY A 111 -9.12 0.30 -10.76
C GLY A 111 -7.69 0.73 -10.44
N ARG A 112 -7.40 1.08 -9.17
CA ARG A 112 -6.08 1.53 -8.73
C ARG A 112 -5.02 0.46 -8.99
N ARG A 113 -3.91 0.86 -9.62
CA ARG A 113 -2.74 0.01 -9.86
C ARG A 113 -1.47 0.73 -9.43
N THR A 114 -0.45 -0.05 -9.06
CA THR A 114 0.89 0.50 -8.85
C THR A 114 1.58 0.57 -10.20
N HIS A 115 1.67 1.78 -10.76
CA HIS A 115 2.46 2.04 -11.95
C HIS A 115 3.93 2.16 -11.59
N ARG A 116 4.78 1.42 -12.31
CA ARG A 116 6.24 1.38 -12.10
C ARG A 116 7.01 1.86 -13.33
N GLY A 117 6.34 2.55 -14.25
CA GLY A 117 7.03 3.30 -15.30
C GLY A 117 7.21 4.76 -14.90
N GLY A 118 7.90 5.52 -15.74
CA GLY A 118 7.84 6.98 -15.63
C GLY A 118 6.45 7.52 -16.00
N PHE A 119 6.18 8.74 -15.52
CA PHE A 119 4.93 9.47 -15.69
C PHE A 119 5.04 10.51 -16.82
N THR A 120 3.90 11.02 -17.28
CA THR A 120 3.85 12.16 -18.21
C THR A 120 4.36 13.43 -17.53
N ASP A 121 4.86 14.39 -18.31
CA ASP A 121 5.27 15.71 -17.81
C ASP A 121 4.09 16.66 -17.51
N VAL A 122 2.85 16.15 -17.50
CA VAL A 122 1.67 16.94 -17.12
C VAL A 122 1.72 17.22 -15.62
N PRO A 123 1.81 18.49 -15.20
CA PRO A 123 1.90 18.83 -13.78
C PRO A 123 0.61 18.48 -13.05
N VAL A 124 0.76 17.93 -11.84
CA VAL A 124 -0.36 17.72 -10.92
C VAL A 124 -0.81 19.09 -10.39
N PRO A 125 -2.11 19.43 -10.44
CA PRO A 125 -2.58 20.69 -9.91
C PRO A 125 -2.31 20.82 -8.39
N GLU A 126 -1.80 21.97 -7.95
CA GLU A 126 -1.50 22.26 -6.53
C GLU A 126 -2.69 22.01 -5.60
N ARG A 127 -3.92 22.31 -6.07
CA ARG A 127 -5.16 22.04 -5.32
C ARG A 127 -5.34 20.55 -4.96
N LEU A 128 -4.85 19.65 -5.83
CA LEU A 128 -4.94 18.21 -5.63
C LEU A 128 -3.87 17.74 -4.66
N VAL A 129 -2.66 18.28 -4.76
CA VAL A 129 -1.58 18.04 -3.78
C VAL A 129 -2.03 18.46 -2.38
N GLY A 130 -2.57 19.67 -2.23
CA GLY A 130 -3.11 20.13 -0.96
C GLY A 130 -4.34 19.33 -0.48
N GLN A 131 -5.06 18.65 -1.38
CA GLN A 131 -6.08 17.69 -0.97
C GLN A 131 -5.43 16.46 -0.35
N TRP A 132 -4.44 15.84 -0.98
CA TRP A 132 -3.72 14.68 -0.44
C TRP A 132 -3.10 14.96 0.94
N GLU A 133 -2.58 16.17 1.16
CA GLU A 133 -2.12 16.61 2.48
C GLU A 133 -3.21 16.54 3.55
N ARG A 134 -4.42 17.01 3.22
CA ARG A 134 -5.57 16.97 4.15
C ARG A 134 -6.10 15.55 4.36
N GLU A 135 -6.18 14.74 3.30
CA GLU A 135 -6.61 13.34 3.41
C GLU A 135 -5.64 12.54 4.29
N ALA A 136 -4.33 12.68 4.09
CA ALA A 136 -3.32 12.05 4.94
C ALA A 136 -3.43 12.52 6.40
N ALA A 137 -3.59 13.83 6.62
CA ALA A 137 -3.74 14.39 7.97
C ALA A 137 -5.00 13.88 8.68
N ALA A 138 -6.11 13.66 7.95
CA ALA A 138 -7.33 13.08 8.50
C ALA A 138 -7.14 11.63 8.98
N GLU A 139 -6.19 10.91 8.38
CA GLU A 139 -5.80 9.55 8.75
C GLU A 139 -4.60 9.50 9.72
N GLY A 140 -4.11 10.66 10.20
CA GLY A 140 -3.04 10.74 11.19
C GLY A 140 -1.62 10.67 10.62
N ALA A 141 -1.46 10.84 9.31
CA ALA A 141 -0.18 10.90 8.61
C ALA A 141 0.07 12.30 8.00
N ALA A 142 1.32 12.60 7.67
CA ALA A 142 1.69 13.81 6.94
C ALA A 142 2.20 13.43 5.55
N PHE A 143 1.50 13.92 4.52
CA PHE A 143 1.98 13.88 3.14
C PHE A 143 2.81 15.14 2.89
N THR A 144 4.09 14.99 2.53
CA THR A 144 5.01 16.10 2.32
C THR A 144 5.55 16.06 0.90
N PRO A 145 5.08 16.93 -0.03
CA PRO A 145 5.63 16.99 -1.38
C PRO A 145 7.08 17.49 -1.35
N VAL A 146 7.94 16.87 -2.17
CA VAL A 146 9.35 17.22 -2.31
C VAL A 146 9.51 18.06 -3.58
N GLU A 147 9.36 19.37 -3.43
CA GLU A 147 9.36 20.30 -4.57
C GLU A 147 10.77 20.60 -5.10
N ASN A 148 11.79 20.56 -4.23
CA ASN A 148 13.17 20.89 -4.62
C ASN A 148 13.75 19.79 -5.53
N PRO A 149 14.10 20.09 -6.80
CA PRO A 149 14.62 19.07 -7.71
C PRO A 149 15.95 18.44 -7.25
N ALA A 150 16.77 19.17 -6.49
CA ALA A 150 17.99 18.60 -5.91
C ALA A 150 17.68 17.61 -4.78
N ALA A 151 16.66 17.88 -3.97
CA ALA A 151 16.19 16.94 -2.95
C ALA A 151 15.59 15.68 -3.58
N VAL A 152 14.80 15.83 -4.66
CA VAL A 152 14.29 14.69 -5.44
C VAL A 152 15.42 13.80 -5.96
N ARG A 153 16.46 14.40 -6.57
CA ARG A 153 17.64 13.64 -7.04
C ARG A 153 18.39 12.97 -5.88
N ALA A 154 18.51 13.64 -4.74
CA ALA A 154 19.15 13.06 -3.56
C ALA A 154 18.37 11.85 -3.03
N LEU A 155 17.04 11.92 -2.97
CA LEU A 155 16.19 10.79 -2.60
C LEU A 155 16.35 9.63 -3.60
N GLY A 156 16.32 9.90 -4.90
CA GLY A 156 16.56 8.89 -5.93
C GLY A 156 17.91 8.19 -5.77
N ALA A 157 18.98 8.96 -5.54
CA ALA A 157 20.32 8.43 -5.31
C ALA A 157 20.43 7.60 -4.02
N LEU A 158 19.77 8.02 -2.93
CA LEU A 158 19.71 7.24 -1.68
C LEU A 158 18.94 5.93 -1.87
N THR A 159 17.82 5.95 -2.61
CA THR A 159 17.08 4.74 -2.96
C THR A 159 17.93 3.80 -3.80
N GLU A 160 18.65 4.31 -4.80
CA GLU A 160 19.57 3.52 -5.63
C GLU A 160 20.70 2.89 -4.82
N ALA A 161 21.34 3.67 -3.95
CA ALA A 161 22.38 3.17 -3.06
C ALA A 161 21.86 2.07 -2.12
N ALA A 162 20.68 2.26 -1.54
CA ALA A 162 20.06 1.26 -0.67
C ALA A 162 19.75 -0.04 -1.43
N GLN A 163 19.17 0.05 -2.63
CA GLN A 163 18.91 -1.13 -3.48
C GLN A 163 20.21 -1.83 -3.88
N ALA A 164 21.28 -1.10 -4.20
CA ALA A 164 22.57 -1.67 -4.55
C ALA A 164 23.22 -2.43 -3.38
N VAL A 165 23.10 -1.93 -2.15
CA VAL A 165 23.58 -2.62 -0.94
C VAL A 165 22.73 -3.86 -0.66
N GLN A 166 21.40 -3.73 -0.70
CA GLN A 166 20.47 -4.84 -0.47
C GLN A 166 20.62 -5.96 -1.51
N GLY A 167 20.86 -5.62 -2.78
CA GLY A 167 21.06 -6.58 -3.87
C GLY A 167 22.35 -7.40 -3.76
N GLN A 168 23.29 -7.01 -2.88
CA GLN A 168 24.47 -7.82 -2.57
C GLN A 168 24.19 -8.89 -1.51
N ASP A 169 23.10 -8.75 -0.75
CA ASP A 169 22.63 -9.73 0.21
C ASP A 169 21.80 -10.81 -0.50
N ARG A 170 22.40 -12.00 -0.64
CA ARG A 170 21.76 -13.13 -1.32
C ARG A 170 20.48 -13.60 -0.62
N PRO A 171 20.45 -13.84 0.71
CA PRO A 171 19.20 -14.06 1.44
C PRO A 171 18.12 -13.02 1.13
N PHE A 172 18.43 -11.72 1.19
CA PHE A 172 17.47 -10.65 0.91
C PHE A 172 16.91 -10.78 -0.51
N THR A 173 17.80 -10.95 -1.48
CA THR A 173 17.46 -11.15 -2.90
C THR A 173 16.51 -12.34 -3.09
N LEU A 174 16.76 -13.47 -2.41
CA LEU A 174 15.88 -14.65 -2.50
C LEU A 174 14.49 -14.40 -1.92
N GLU A 175 14.35 -13.56 -0.88
CA GLU A 175 13.06 -13.14 -0.36
C GLU A 175 12.27 -12.31 -1.38
N ILE A 176 12.94 -11.39 -2.09
CA ILE A 176 12.32 -10.62 -3.19
C ILE A 176 11.87 -11.55 -4.32
N ILE A 177 12.71 -12.49 -4.77
CA ILE A 177 12.38 -13.50 -5.81
C ILE A 177 11.12 -14.29 -5.43
N ARG A 178 10.99 -14.71 -4.17
CA ARG A 178 9.85 -15.50 -3.69
C ARG A 178 8.51 -14.77 -3.92
N TRP A 179 8.53 -13.45 -3.84
CA TRP A 179 7.36 -12.61 -4.06
C TRP A 179 7.23 -12.10 -5.49
N ALA A 180 8.16 -12.41 -6.39
CA ALA A 180 7.94 -12.25 -7.81
C ALA A 180 7.01 -13.35 -8.32
N ARG A 181 5.99 -12.98 -9.09
CA ARG A 181 5.03 -13.92 -9.67
C ARG A 181 5.36 -14.13 -11.15
N PRO A 182 5.79 -15.36 -11.54
CA PRO A 182 6.16 -15.66 -12.92
C PRO A 182 4.95 -15.61 -13.86
N PRO A 183 5.16 -15.39 -15.17
CA PRO A 183 4.09 -15.49 -16.18
C PRO A 183 3.37 -16.83 -16.09
N GLY A 184 2.03 -16.80 -16.17
CA GLY A 184 1.19 -18.02 -16.10
C GLY A 184 0.99 -18.61 -14.70
N SER A 185 1.52 -17.99 -13.65
CA SER A 185 1.25 -18.42 -12.26
C SER A 185 -0.23 -18.25 -11.90
N SER A 186 -0.79 -19.22 -11.18
CA SER A 186 -2.13 -19.15 -10.60
C SER A 186 -2.20 -18.38 -9.28
N ARG A 187 -1.06 -17.92 -8.74
CA ARG A 187 -1.00 -17.16 -7.49
C ARG A 187 -1.73 -15.83 -7.64
N THR A 188 -2.46 -15.44 -6.60
CA THR A 188 -3.09 -14.11 -6.50
C THR A 188 -2.25 -13.11 -5.71
N ASP A 189 -1.23 -13.58 -4.99
CA ASP A 189 -0.25 -12.78 -4.28
C ASP A 189 1.07 -12.63 -5.07
N GLY A 190 1.96 -11.79 -4.57
CA GLY A 190 3.22 -11.47 -5.23
C GLY A 190 3.06 -10.44 -6.37
N VAL A 191 4.18 -9.95 -6.86
CA VAL A 191 4.25 -8.93 -7.93
C VAL A 191 4.34 -9.62 -9.29
N PRO A 192 3.33 -9.50 -10.16
CA PRO A 192 3.37 -10.16 -11.45
C PRO A 192 4.38 -9.55 -12.41
N ALA A 193 4.92 -10.41 -13.27
CA ALA A 193 5.87 -10.07 -14.32
C ALA A 193 5.40 -9.01 -15.32
N ASP A 194 4.11 -8.69 -15.39
CA ASP A 194 3.52 -7.67 -16.26
C ASP A 194 3.21 -6.34 -15.53
N SER A 195 3.51 -6.22 -14.23
CA SER A 195 3.23 -5.02 -13.42
C SER A 195 4.41 -4.05 -13.23
N TYR A 196 5.51 -4.31 -13.93
CA TYR A 196 6.70 -3.45 -13.96
C TYR A 196 7.30 -3.47 -15.36
N PRO A 197 7.99 -2.39 -15.75
CA PRO A 197 8.70 -2.37 -17.00
C PRO A 197 9.95 -3.25 -16.95
N ARG A 198 10.36 -3.79 -18.10
CA ARG A 198 11.63 -4.52 -18.25
C ARG A 198 12.84 -3.63 -17.98
N ARG A 199 12.71 -2.33 -18.25
CA ARG A 199 13.71 -1.30 -17.97
C ARG A 199 13.05 -0.24 -17.09
N PRO A 200 13.39 -0.15 -15.80
CA PRO A 200 12.88 0.89 -14.91
C PRO A 200 13.17 2.29 -15.48
N GLY A 201 12.17 3.17 -15.45
CA GLY A 201 12.29 4.59 -15.76
C GLY A 201 11.98 5.46 -14.53
N GLY A 202 12.04 6.78 -14.68
CA GLY A 202 11.49 7.71 -13.68
C GLY A 202 12.41 8.14 -12.53
N GLY A 203 13.72 7.90 -12.61
CA GLY A 203 14.72 8.50 -11.69
C GLY A 203 14.76 7.93 -10.27
N PHE A 204 13.99 6.88 -9.97
CA PHE A 204 14.05 6.13 -8.72
C PHE A 204 14.34 4.66 -9.02
N ALA A 205 15.31 4.09 -8.29
CA ALA A 205 15.57 2.66 -8.36
C ALA A 205 14.35 1.87 -7.89
N GLN A 206 14.06 0.79 -8.61
CA GLN A 206 12.98 -0.12 -8.29
C GLN A 206 13.54 -1.43 -7.77
N ARG A 207 12.75 -2.12 -6.94
CA ARG A 207 13.07 -3.48 -6.51
C ARG A 207 13.10 -4.39 -7.75
N ASP A 208 14.20 -5.12 -7.92
CA ASP A 208 14.40 -6.00 -9.05
C ASP A 208 13.64 -7.32 -8.87
N TYR A 209 12.35 -7.36 -9.19
CA TYR A 209 11.55 -8.61 -9.14
C TYR A 209 11.88 -9.58 -10.28
N ALA A 210 12.46 -9.09 -11.38
CA ALA A 210 12.79 -9.90 -12.53
C ALA A 210 14.06 -10.72 -12.27
N HIS A 211 15.00 -10.15 -11.51
CA HIS A 211 16.34 -10.68 -11.33
C HIS A 211 16.95 -11.07 -12.69
N LEU A 212 17.33 -12.33 -12.87
CA LEU A 212 17.94 -12.81 -14.11
C LEU A 212 16.92 -13.17 -15.20
N HIS A 213 15.62 -12.99 -14.95
CA HIS A 213 14.57 -13.32 -15.91
C HIS A 213 14.25 -12.14 -16.84
N PRO A 214 13.93 -12.41 -18.12
CA PRO A 214 13.50 -11.38 -19.07
C PRO A 214 12.03 -10.97 -18.86
N TRP A 215 11.64 -10.71 -17.61
CA TRP A 215 10.29 -10.28 -17.21
C TRP A 215 10.14 -8.76 -17.32
N GLY A 216 8.90 -8.30 -17.31
CA GLY A 216 8.55 -6.89 -17.46
C GLY A 216 8.00 -6.55 -18.85
N THR A 217 7.32 -5.42 -18.90
CA THR A 217 6.67 -4.90 -20.11
C THR A 217 7.58 -3.92 -20.87
N ASP A 218 7.39 -3.85 -22.19
CA ASP A 218 8.15 -2.96 -23.09
C ASP A 218 7.36 -1.68 -23.45
N VAL A 219 6.35 -1.31 -22.65
CA VAL A 219 5.45 -0.18 -22.91
C VAL A 219 6.24 1.14 -22.94
N GLU A 220 5.86 2.05 -23.86
CA GLU A 220 6.40 3.40 -23.92
C GLU A 220 6.10 4.13 -22.60
N GLN A 221 7.16 4.44 -21.85
CA GLN A 221 7.03 5.05 -20.53
C GLN A 221 7.16 6.56 -20.64
N GLY A 222 6.47 7.26 -19.74
CA GLY A 222 6.78 8.66 -19.52
C GLY A 222 8.23 8.83 -19.04
N THR A 223 8.78 10.02 -19.25
CA THR A 223 10.14 10.37 -18.81
C THR A 223 10.17 11.05 -17.45
N SER A 224 9.01 11.48 -16.95
CA SER A 224 8.89 12.19 -15.68
C SER A 224 8.95 11.24 -14.49
N THR A 225 9.54 11.72 -13.41
CA THR A 225 9.43 11.10 -12.09
C THR A 225 8.04 11.28 -11.47
N GLY A 226 7.27 12.28 -11.92
CA GLY A 226 6.02 12.69 -11.28
C GLY A 226 6.24 13.43 -9.96
N VAL A 227 5.18 13.57 -9.16
CA VAL A 227 5.26 14.18 -7.82
C VAL A 227 5.91 13.18 -6.86
N VAL A 228 7.03 13.58 -6.28
CA VAL A 228 7.68 12.84 -5.19
C VAL A 228 7.19 13.40 -3.87
N ALA A 229 6.78 12.52 -2.96
CA ALA A 229 6.33 12.91 -1.63
C ALA A 229 6.80 11.89 -0.59
N LEU A 230 6.91 12.35 0.65
CA LEU A 230 7.13 11.51 1.82
C LEU A 230 5.81 11.41 2.59
N LEU A 231 5.39 10.19 2.90
CA LEU A 231 4.34 9.94 3.88
C LEU A 231 5.01 9.62 5.22
N SER A 232 4.67 10.35 6.27
CA SER A 232 5.34 10.25 7.57
C SER A 232 4.36 10.30 8.72
N THR A 233 4.76 9.76 9.85
CA THR A 233 4.00 9.78 11.11
C THR A 233 4.84 10.43 12.20
N ARG A 234 4.17 10.91 13.25
CA ARG A 234 4.83 11.59 14.37
C ARG A 234 5.75 10.66 15.17
N GLU A 235 5.40 9.37 15.22
CA GLU A 235 6.08 8.33 15.97
C GLU A 235 6.27 7.10 15.07
N ASP A 236 7.12 6.17 15.52
CA ASP A 236 7.41 4.89 14.84
C ASP A 236 6.82 3.73 15.67
N SER A 237 5.53 3.84 16.00
CA SER A 237 4.77 2.84 16.76
C SER A 237 3.89 1.98 15.85
N ARG A 238 3.31 0.90 16.39
CA ARG A 238 2.39 0.03 15.65
C ARG A 238 1.12 0.78 15.22
N GLU A 239 0.59 1.64 16.09
CA GLU A 239 -0.53 2.53 15.79
C GLU A 239 -0.18 3.46 14.63
N ALA A 240 1.02 4.04 14.65
CA ALA A 240 1.50 4.93 13.60
C ALA A 240 1.71 4.18 12.27
N TRP A 241 2.23 2.94 12.31
CA TRP A 241 2.37 2.12 11.11
C TRP A 241 1.02 1.77 10.48
N LEU A 242 -0.02 1.53 11.30
CA LEU A 242 -1.38 1.34 10.80
C LEU A 242 -1.96 2.63 10.21
N ALA A 243 -1.73 3.78 10.85
CA ALA A 243 -2.19 5.09 10.35
C ALA A 243 -1.48 5.53 9.05
N ALA A 244 -0.24 5.09 8.85
CA ALA A 244 0.53 5.36 7.62
C ALA A 244 0.04 4.54 6.41
N GLY A 245 -0.75 3.50 6.62
CA GLY A 245 -1.30 2.64 5.57
C GLY A 245 -2.67 3.08 5.12
#